data_AF-A0A8I5R2D0-F1
#
_entry.id   AF-A0A8I5R2D0-F1
#
_cell.length_a   1.000
_cell.length_b   1.000
_cell.length_c   1.000
_cell.angle_alpha   90.00
_cell.angle_beta   90.00
_cell.angle_gamma   90.00
#
_symmetry.space_group_name_H-M   'P 1'
#
loop_
_entity.id
_entity.type
_entity.pdbx_description
1 polymer ?
#
loop_
_entity_poly.entity_id
_entity_poly.type
_entity_poly.pdbx_seq_one_letter_code
_entity_poly.pdbx_strand_id
1 'polypeptide(L)'
;MLCQIITQSKKHLSLIPLFVFIGAGGTGAALYLSCLALFNPDVSWDRKSNPEPWNKLGPNDQYKFYSVNVDYSKLKKEGPDF
;
A
#
# COMPACT_ATOMS: atom_id res chain seq x y z
N MET A 1 3.50 20.93 -18.70
CA MET A 1 4.11 19.60 -18.49
C MET A 1 3.26 18.49 -19.11
N LEU A 2 2.04 18.22 -18.62
CA LEU A 2 1.21 17.11 -19.14
C LEU A 2 0.86 17.23 -20.65
N CYS A 3 0.48 18.43 -21.10
CA CYS A 3 0.19 18.67 -22.53
C CYS A 3 1.41 18.45 -23.44
N GLN A 4 2.62 18.71 -22.93
CA GLN A 4 3.85 18.47 -23.69
C GLN A 4 4.10 16.97 -23.84
N ILE A 5 3.91 16.19 -22.77
CA ILE A 5 4.01 14.72 -22.81
C ILE A 5 3.04 14.14 -23.84
N ILE A 6 1.77 14.57 -23.82
CA ILE A 6 0.75 14.12 -24.78
C ILE A 6 1.15 14.46 -26.22
N THR A 7 1.68 15.67 -26.44
CA THR A 7 2.13 16.12 -27.76
C THR A 7 3.34 15.31 -28.25
N GLN A 8 4.28 14.97 -27.36
CA GLN A 8 5.45 14.15 -27.69
C GLN A 8 5.08 12.70 -27.97
N SER A 9 4.18 12.10 -27.17
CA SER A 9 3.70 10.73 -27.36
C SER A 9 2.95 10.54 -28.68
N LYS A 10 2.25 11.58 -29.17
CA LYS A 10 1.62 11.56 -30.51
C LYS A 10 2.62 11.61 -31.66
N LYS A 11 3.76 12.30 -31.47
CA LYS A 11 4.82 12.40 -32.48
C LYS A 11 5.71 11.16 -32.51
N HIS A 12 5.89 10.51 -31.36
CA HIS A 12 6.73 9.33 -31.20
C HIS A 12 5.99 8.24 -30.41
N LEU A 13 5.35 7.34 -31.14
CA LEU A 13 4.55 6.23 -30.58
C LEU A 13 5.34 5.33 -29.61
N SER A 14 6.66 5.23 -29.77
CA SER A 14 7.55 4.44 -28.90
C SER A 14 7.64 4.98 -27.46
N LEU A 15 7.29 6.25 -27.20
CA LEU A 15 7.29 6.81 -25.85
C LEU A 15 6.06 6.45 -25.02
N ILE A 16 4.97 6.00 -25.65
CA ILE A 16 3.75 5.60 -24.96
C ILE A 16 4.01 4.49 -23.92
N PRO A 17 4.61 3.34 -24.29
CA PRO A 17 4.88 2.29 -23.31
C PRO A 17 5.81 2.75 -22.18
N LEU A 18 6.79 3.61 -22.48
CA LEU A 18 7.68 4.19 -21.47
C LEU A 18 6.90 4.99 -20.42
N PHE A 19 6.03 5.91 -20.85
CA PHE A 19 5.21 6.70 -19.92
C PHE A 19 4.19 5.85 -19.16
N VAL A 20 3.67 4.78 -19.76
CA VAL A 20 2.79 3.84 -19.07
C VAL A 20 3.52 3.15 -17.92
N PHE A 21 4.72 2.61 -18.14
CA PHE A 21 5.47 1.95 -17.06
C PHE A 21 5.90 2.91 -15.96
N ILE A 22 6.33 4.12 -16.32
CA ILE A 22 6.69 5.17 -15.34
C ILE A 22 5.47 5.57 -14.52
N GLY A 23 4.34 5.81 -15.19
CA GLY A 23 3.08 6.17 -14.53
C GLY A 23 2.58 5.05 -13.62
N ALA A 24 2.54 3.81 -14.11
CA ALA A 24 2.14 2.65 -13.33
C ALA A 24 3.04 2.44 -12.11
N GLY A 25 4.37 2.57 -12.27
CA GLY A 25 5.32 2.45 -11.17
C GLY A 25 5.13 3.56 -10.12
N GLY A 26 5.01 4.81 -10.55
CA GLY A 26 4.81 5.95 -9.65
C GLY A 26 3.47 5.87 -8.89
N THR A 27 2.38 5.57 -9.60
CA THR A 27 1.07 5.37 -8.98
C THR A 27 1.06 4.17 -8.04
N GLY A 28 1.67 3.04 -8.43
CA GLY A 28 1.78 1.86 -7.57
C GLY A 28 2.54 2.13 -6.28
N ALA A 29 3.67 2.84 -6.35
CA ALA A 29 4.44 3.23 -5.17
C ALA A 29 3.64 4.17 -4.25
N ALA A 30 2.99 5.19 -4.81
CA ALA A 30 2.17 6.13 -4.04
C ALA A 30 0.98 5.43 -3.36
N LEU A 31 0.30 4.53 -4.08
CA LEU A 31 -0.80 3.73 -3.53
C LEU A 31 -0.32 2.84 -2.38
N TYR A 32 0.79 2.12 -2.56
CA TYR A 32 1.31 1.23 -1.52
C TYR A 32 1.72 2.00 -0.26
N LEU A 33 2.41 3.13 -0.41
CA LEU A 33 2.75 4.00 0.73
C LEU A 33 1.51 4.54 1.43
N SER A 34 0.47 4.90 0.67
CA SER A 34 -0.79 5.37 1.24
C SER A 34 -1.51 4.25 2.01
N CYS A 35 -1.51 3.03 1.47
CA CYS A 35 -2.05 1.87 2.18
C CYS A 35 -1.28 1.59 3.48
N LEU A 36 0.06 1.62 3.45
CA LEU A 36 0.88 1.43 4.64
C LEU A 36 0.63 2.53 5.67
N ALA A 37 0.55 3.78 5.24
CA ALA A 37 0.29 4.90 6.13
C ALA A 37 -1.05 4.75 6.85
N LEU A 38 -2.11 4.32 6.15
CA LEU A 38 -3.47 4.32 6.70
C LEU A 38 -3.86 3.02 7.41
N PHE A 39 -3.35 1.87 6.97
CA PHE A 39 -3.80 0.55 7.44
C PHE A 39 -2.75 -0.21 8.25
N ASN A 40 -1.50 0.24 8.31
CA ASN A 40 -0.49 -0.40 9.15
C ASN A 40 -0.71 -0.01 10.63
N PRO A 41 -0.88 -0.96 11.57
CA PRO A 41 -1.06 -0.65 12.98
C PRO A 41 0.12 0.08 13.64
N ASP A 42 1.31 -0.03 13.08
CA ASP A 42 2.50 0.69 13.57
C ASP A 42 2.36 2.21 13.39
N VAL A 43 1.45 2.66 12.53
CA VAL A 43 1.21 4.07 12.23
C VAL A 43 -0.07 4.52 12.92
N SER A 44 0.08 5.38 13.94
CA SER A 44 -1.06 6.00 14.63
C SER A 44 -1.24 7.46 14.22
N TRP A 45 -2.35 7.74 13.52
CA TRP A 45 -2.78 9.11 13.20
C TRP A 45 -3.64 9.71 14.30
N ASP A 46 -4.46 8.89 14.96
CA ASP A 46 -5.36 9.32 16.02
C ASP A 46 -4.84 8.87 17.40
N ARG A 47 -4.18 9.80 18.08
CA ARG A 47 -3.62 9.58 19.42
C ARG A 47 -4.66 9.66 20.55
N LYS A 48 -5.90 10.08 20.28
CA LYS A 48 -6.91 10.29 21.33
C LYS A 48 -7.94 9.17 21.39
N SER A 49 -8.53 8.77 20.26
CA SER A 49 -9.56 7.72 20.27
C SER A 49 -9.00 6.31 20.06
N ASN A 50 -7.83 6.20 19.40
CA ASN A 50 -7.20 4.93 19.09
C ASN A 50 -5.67 4.98 19.29
N PRO A 51 -5.20 5.26 20.52
CA PRO A 51 -3.78 5.46 20.81
C PRO A 51 -2.92 4.23 20.50
N GLU A 52 -3.50 3.03 20.54
CA GLU A 52 -2.80 1.74 20.33
C GLU A 52 -3.49 0.92 19.22
N PRO A 53 -3.25 1.25 17.93
CA PRO A 53 -3.96 0.62 16.82
C PRO A 53 -3.72 -0.89 16.71
N TRP A 54 -2.56 -1.37 17.15
CA TRP A 54 -2.17 -2.78 17.11
C TRP A 54 -3.06 -3.68 17.99
N ASN A 55 -3.68 -3.16 19.05
CA ASN A 55 -4.56 -3.97 19.92
C ASN A 55 -5.84 -4.45 19.22
N LYS A 56 -6.21 -3.83 18.09
CA LYS A 56 -7.41 -4.19 17.33
C LYS A 56 -7.19 -5.32 16.31
N LEU A 57 -5.94 -5.70 16.06
CA LEU A 57 -5.61 -6.71 15.06
C LEU A 57 -5.35 -8.05 15.72
N GLY A 58 -6.05 -9.07 15.21
CA GLY A 58 -5.78 -10.45 15.55
C GLY A 58 -4.61 -11.03 14.74
N PRO A 59 -4.11 -12.21 15.14
CA PRO A 59 -3.05 -12.93 14.41
C PRO A 59 -3.43 -13.27 12.96
N ASN A 60 -4.73 -13.38 12.68
CA ASN A 60 -5.25 -13.76 11.36
C ASN A 60 -5.47 -12.54 10.45
N ASP A 61 -5.33 -11.32 10.98
CA ASP A 61 -5.56 -10.12 10.22
C ASP A 61 -4.32 -9.75 9.42
N GLN A 62 -4.41 -9.90 8.09
CA GLN A 62 -3.36 -9.49 7.19
C GLN A 62 -3.50 -8.02 6.84
N TYR A 63 -2.66 -7.18 7.44
CA TYR A 63 -2.58 -5.74 7.10
C TYR A 63 -1.64 -5.47 5.89
N LYS A 64 -0.78 -6.43 5.53
CA LYS A 64 0.13 -6.32 4.38
C LYS A 64 -0.64 -6.49 3.07
N PHE A 65 -0.32 -5.65 2.09
CA PHE A 65 -0.92 -5.73 0.75
C PHE A 65 -0.72 -7.10 0.09
N TYR A 66 0.42 -7.74 0.32
CA TYR A 66 0.70 -9.09 -0.16
C TYR A 66 1.61 -9.86 0.81
N SER A 67 1.33 -11.16 0.97
CA SER A 67 2.13 -12.08 1.78
C SER A 67 2.43 -13.32 0.95
N VAL A 68 3.72 -13.59 0.72
CA VAL A 68 4.15 -14.74 -0.10
C VAL A 68 4.26 -16.01 0.74
N ASN A 69 4.76 -15.86 1.98
CA ASN A 69 5.24 -17.00 2.76
C ASN A 69 4.38 -17.30 4.00
N VAL A 70 3.50 -16.38 4.40
CA VAL A 70 2.72 -16.48 5.64
C VAL A 70 1.25 -16.66 5.30
N ASP A 71 0.68 -17.78 5.76
CA ASP A 71 -0.75 -18.06 5.70
C ASP A 71 -1.40 -17.63 7.02
N TYR A 72 -1.99 -16.43 6.99
CA TYR A 72 -2.61 -15.81 8.16
C TYR A 72 -3.79 -16.61 8.69
N SER A 73 -4.46 -17.43 7.86
CA SER A 73 -5.60 -18.24 8.31
C SER A 73 -5.20 -19.35 9.29
N LYS A 74 -3.92 -19.73 9.29
CA LYS A 74 -3.36 -20.78 10.15
C LYS A 74 -2.67 -20.23 11.40
N LEU A 75 -2.54 -18.91 11.51
CA LEU A 75 -1.93 -18.29 12.68
C LEU A 75 -2.86 -18.47 13.88
N LYS A 76 -2.25 -18.61 15.06
CA LYS A 76 -2.96 -18.69 16.33
C LYS A 76 -2.44 -17.60 17.24
N LYS A 77 -3.33 -17.09 18.09
CA LYS A 77 -2.94 -16.13 19.12
C LYS A 77 -2.12 -16.89 20.15
N GLU A 78 -0.84 -16.58 20.24
CA GLU A 78 0.02 -17.06 21.32
C GLU A 78 -0.01 -16.02 22.44
N GLY A 79 -0.87 -16.22 23.44
CA GLY A 79 -0.96 -15.35 24.62
C GLY A 79 -2.38 -14.96 25.02
N PRO A 80 -2.51 -14.23 26.15
CA PRO A 80 -3.80 -13.82 26.71
C PRO A 80 -4.52 -12.72 25.91
N ASP A 81 -5.82 -12.55 26.15
CA ASP A 81 -6.75 -11.76 25.34
C ASP A 81 -6.83 -10.25 25.62
N PHE A 82 -5.86 -9.69 26.34
CA PHE A 82 -5.87 -8.28 26.76
C PHE A 82 -5.99 -7.28 25.61
#